data_AF-A0A8J3PMD9-F1
#
_entry.id   AF-A0A8J3PMD9-F1
#
_cell.length_a   1.000
_cell.length_b   1.000
_cell.length_c   1.000
_cell.angle_alpha   90.00
_cell.angle_beta   90.00
_cell.angle_gamma   90.00
#
_symmetry.space_group_name_H-M   'P 1'
#
loop_
_entity.id
_entity.type
_entity.pdbx_description
1 polymer ?
#
loop_
_entity_poly.entity_id
_entity_poly.type
_entity_poly.pdbx_seq_one_letter_code
_entity_poly.pdbx_strand_id
1 'polypeptide(L)'
;MSPEQIARDAGELAMRLLPLAVQGVGPMRDGEPQSQYMERVRALAIDLWIESGPRAELTRRLAELMNSQVFVGVLTAVEIEHSSTRAMLTLTVPRDGEPADEMIRTDRTDGPTGRALWETAKRLIGHRVAVYKHMETRTDPNKKYRCAKHIVDLGPADDATDDQFVSAPPARPAPTPVPTRSGPAPASQPVRPRIVSQRSQGNSIADARSEVLAVLERAGHADPGYREAACAGIMDRAAVDGAAVTNLDTLLHLARTTPPADSAAGRMISQRYGHQRERMSA
;
A
#
# COMPACT_ATOMS: atom_id res chain seq x y z
N MET A 1 28.46 6.87 -6.68
CA MET A 1 28.63 6.04 -5.46
C MET A 1 29.99 5.36 -5.53
N SER A 2 30.72 5.27 -4.41
CA SER A 2 31.95 4.50 -4.37
C SER A 2 31.65 2.98 -4.38
N PRO A 3 32.57 2.12 -4.84
CA PRO A 3 32.39 0.67 -4.79
C PRO A 3 32.11 0.15 -3.37
N GLU A 4 32.74 0.75 -2.35
CA GLU A 4 32.52 0.41 -0.94
C GLU A 4 31.10 0.73 -0.47
N GLN A 5 30.54 1.85 -0.92
CA GLN A 5 29.16 2.21 -0.60
C GLN A 5 28.18 1.21 -1.22
N ILE A 6 28.42 0.83 -2.48
CA ILE A 6 27.57 -0.17 -3.18
C ILE A 6 27.61 -1.52 -2.43
N ALA A 7 28.78 -1.96 -1.99
CA ALA A 7 28.93 -3.21 -1.25
C ALA A 7 28.21 -3.16 0.11
N ARG A 8 28.29 -2.02 0.81
CA ARG A 8 27.58 -1.81 2.09
C ARG A 8 26.07 -1.85 1.89
N ASP A 9 25.55 -1.09 0.93
CA ASP A 9 24.11 -1.02 0.64
C ASP A 9 23.58 -2.39 0.18
N ALA A 10 24.35 -3.13 -0.63
CA ALA A 10 24.02 -4.49 -1.03
C ALA A 10 23.99 -5.46 0.16
N GLY A 11 24.93 -5.33 1.10
CA GLY A 11 24.94 -6.12 2.34
C GLY A 11 23.69 -5.88 3.20
N GLU A 12 23.29 -4.62 3.38
CA GLU A 12 22.07 -4.27 4.12
C GLU A 12 20.81 -4.81 3.44
N LEU A 13 20.73 -4.73 2.10
CA LEU A 13 19.62 -5.29 1.33
C LEU A 13 19.56 -6.82 1.46
N ALA A 14 20.70 -7.50 1.36
CA ALA A 14 20.78 -8.95 1.52
C ALA A 14 20.29 -9.39 2.91
N MET A 15 20.67 -8.67 3.97
CA MET A 15 20.21 -8.95 5.34
C MET A 15 18.69 -8.84 5.51
N ARG A 16 18.02 -7.97 4.74
CA ARG A 16 16.56 -7.81 4.77
C ARG A 16 15.84 -8.86 3.93
N LEU A 17 16.39 -9.22 2.77
CA LEU A 17 15.71 -10.07 1.78
C LEU A 17 15.94 -11.56 2.01
N LEU A 18 17.09 -11.97 2.55
CA LEU A 18 17.39 -13.38 2.78
C LEU A 18 16.35 -14.10 3.65
N PRO A 19 15.88 -13.55 4.80
CA PRO A 19 14.86 -14.21 5.61
C PRO A 19 13.53 -14.38 4.87
N LEU A 20 13.11 -13.38 4.09
CA LEU A 20 11.89 -13.43 3.29
C LEU A 20 12.01 -14.47 2.16
N ALA A 21 13.17 -14.54 1.52
CA ALA A 21 13.44 -15.53 0.50
C ALA A 21 13.50 -16.95 1.07
N VAL A 22 14.09 -17.16 2.25
CA VAL A 22 14.05 -18.46 2.96
C VAL A 22 12.61 -18.87 3.24
N GLN A 23 11.78 -17.95 3.74
CA GLN A 23 10.37 -18.21 3.98
C GLN A 23 9.61 -18.53 2.69
N GLY A 24 9.85 -17.79 1.61
CA GLY A 24 9.17 -17.97 0.32
C GLY A 24 9.59 -19.24 -0.44
N VAL A 25 10.87 -19.64 -0.34
CA VAL A 25 11.38 -20.89 -0.92
C VAL A 25 10.86 -22.12 -0.16
N GLY A 26 10.59 -21.96 1.14
CA GLY A 26 10.16 -23.04 2.01
C GLY A 26 11.31 -23.95 2.48
N PRO A 27 10.98 -25.12 3.05
CA PRO A 27 12.00 -26.05 3.54
C PRO A 27 12.87 -26.63 2.41
N MET A 28 14.06 -27.09 2.77
CA MET A 28 14.92 -27.87 1.88
C MET A 28 14.21 -29.17 1.50
N ARG A 29 14.31 -29.56 0.23
CA ARG A 29 13.66 -30.78 -0.26
C ARG A 29 14.47 -32.02 0.13
N ASP A 30 13.81 -33.16 0.21
CA ASP A 30 14.48 -34.43 0.51
C ASP A 30 15.56 -34.73 -0.54
N GLY A 31 16.77 -35.01 -0.07
CA GLY A 31 17.94 -35.29 -0.92
C GLY A 31 18.53 -34.07 -1.64
N GLU A 32 18.04 -32.85 -1.39
CA GLU A 32 18.59 -31.63 -1.98
C GLU A 32 19.91 -31.23 -1.30
N PRO A 33 20.99 -30.99 -2.06
CA PRO A 33 22.21 -30.43 -1.50
C PRO A 33 21.98 -29.00 -0.97
N GLN A 34 22.63 -28.66 0.14
CA GLN A 34 22.53 -27.34 0.74
C GLN A 34 22.90 -26.20 -0.23
N SER A 35 23.86 -26.42 -1.13
CA SER A 35 24.25 -25.43 -2.15
C SER A 35 23.11 -25.12 -3.12
N GLN A 36 22.36 -26.14 -3.54
CA GLN A 36 21.20 -25.99 -4.43
C GLN A 36 20.05 -25.27 -3.71
N TYR A 37 19.81 -25.61 -2.44
CA TYR A 37 18.85 -24.89 -1.61
C TYR A 37 19.20 -23.40 -1.51
N MET A 38 20.45 -23.08 -1.16
CA MET A 38 20.90 -21.71 -1.00
C MET A 38 20.88 -20.93 -2.33
N GLU A 39 21.04 -21.60 -3.47
CA GLU A 39 20.89 -20.96 -4.78
C GLU A 39 19.45 -20.53 -5.05
N ARG A 40 18.47 -21.37 -4.72
CA ARG A 40 17.04 -20.99 -4.81
C ARG A 40 16.72 -19.81 -3.90
N VAL A 41 17.26 -19.79 -2.69
CA VAL A 41 17.10 -18.67 -1.75
C VAL A 41 17.70 -17.39 -2.32
N ARG A 42 18.92 -17.43 -2.86
CA ARG A 42 19.56 -16.26 -3.48
C ARG A 42 18.80 -15.76 -4.70
N ALA A 43 18.35 -16.66 -5.58
CA ALA A 43 17.55 -16.31 -6.74
C ALA A 43 16.26 -15.58 -6.34
N LEU A 44 15.50 -16.13 -5.38
CA LEU A 44 14.26 -15.48 -4.92
C LEU A 44 14.55 -14.13 -4.24
N ALA A 45 15.64 -13.99 -3.47
CA ALA A 45 16.00 -12.72 -2.87
C ALA A 45 16.27 -11.63 -3.93
N ILE A 46 16.94 -11.98 -5.03
CA ILE A 46 17.18 -11.08 -6.16
C ILE A 46 15.86 -10.72 -6.84
N ASP A 47 14.99 -11.70 -7.09
CA ASP A 47 13.68 -11.46 -7.71
C ASP A 47 12.82 -10.53 -6.85
N LEU A 48 12.78 -10.73 -5.54
CA LEU A 48 12.08 -9.85 -4.60
C LEU A 48 12.64 -8.43 -4.61
N TRP A 49 13.97 -8.27 -4.71
CA TRP A 49 14.57 -6.96 -4.85
C TRP A 49 14.15 -6.27 -6.14
N ILE A 50 14.21 -6.98 -7.27
CA ILE A 50 13.79 -6.47 -8.59
C ILE A 50 12.31 -6.06 -8.53
N GLU A 51 11.44 -6.90 -7.97
CA GLU A 51 10.01 -6.62 -7.82
C GLU A 51 9.70 -5.49 -6.82
N SER A 52 10.60 -5.20 -5.89
CA SER A 52 10.45 -4.06 -4.96
C SER A 52 10.88 -2.71 -5.54
N GLY A 53 11.45 -2.71 -6.74
CA GLY A 53 11.97 -1.49 -7.38
C GLY A 53 10.86 -0.49 -7.75
N PRO A 54 11.17 0.82 -7.87
CA PRO A 54 10.20 1.85 -8.22
C PRO A 54 9.64 1.71 -9.65
N ARG A 55 10.34 0.97 -10.51
CA ARG A 55 9.94 0.65 -11.90
C ARG A 55 9.42 -0.79 -12.04
N ALA A 56 9.32 -1.52 -10.94
CA ALA A 56 8.84 -2.88 -10.95
C ALA A 56 7.34 -2.95 -11.24
N GLU A 57 6.92 -4.10 -11.74
CA GLU A 57 5.52 -4.36 -12.06
C GLU A 57 4.63 -4.33 -10.81
N LEU A 58 5.10 -4.89 -9.68
CA LEU A 58 4.40 -4.81 -8.41
C LEU A 58 4.16 -3.36 -7.98
N THR A 59 5.20 -2.52 -7.96
CA THR A 59 5.09 -1.10 -7.59
C THR A 59 4.12 -0.36 -8.51
N ARG A 60 4.19 -0.61 -9.83
CA ARG A 60 3.24 -0.03 -10.80
C ARG A 60 1.80 -0.43 -10.49
N ARG A 61 1.54 -1.71 -10.23
CA ARG A 61 0.20 -2.21 -9.89
C ARG A 61 -0.32 -1.66 -8.57
N LEU A 62 0.52 -1.60 -7.55
CA LEU A 62 0.16 -1.00 -6.27
C LEU A 62 -0.21 0.48 -6.46
N ALA A 63 0.55 1.23 -7.25
CA ALA A 63 0.22 2.61 -7.57
C ALA A 63 -1.13 2.73 -8.31
N GLU A 64 -1.42 1.84 -9.27
CA GLU A 64 -2.73 1.80 -9.95
C GLU A 64 -3.87 1.51 -8.99
N LEU A 65 -3.70 0.54 -8.08
CA LEU A 65 -4.70 0.19 -7.07
C LEU A 65 -4.92 1.31 -6.05
N MET A 66 -3.85 1.94 -5.56
CA MET A 66 -3.94 3.09 -4.65
C MET A 66 -4.67 4.29 -5.28
N ASN A 67 -4.57 4.43 -6.61
CA ASN A 67 -5.27 5.48 -7.37
C ASN A 67 -6.61 5.01 -7.96
N SER A 68 -7.07 3.80 -7.63
CA SER A 68 -8.33 3.27 -8.13
C SER A 68 -9.50 3.74 -7.28
N GLN A 69 -10.63 4.01 -7.93
CA GLN A 69 -11.93 4.15 -7.28
C GLN A 69 -12.48 2.77 -6.98
N VAL A 70 -13.08 2.56 -5.81
CA VAL A 70 -13.74 1.29 -5.48
C VAL A 70 -15.24 1.48 -5.60
N PHE A 71 -15.92 0.56 -6.26
CA PHE A 71 -17.38 0.47 -6.22
C PHE A 71 -17.81 -0.98 -6.00
N VAL A 72 -19.00 -1.14 -5.42
CA VAL A 72 -19.54 -2.44 -5.04
C VAL A 72 -20.81 -2.72 -5.83
N GLY A 73 -20.94 -3.94 -6.33
CA GLY A 73 -22.12 -4.40 -7.06
C GLY A 73 -22.19 -5.92 -7.09
N VAL A 74 -23.27 -6.46 -7.64
CA VAL A 74 -23.41 -7.89 -7.90
C VAL A 74 -22.91 -8.15 -9.32
N LEU A 75 -21.92 -9.04 -9.46
CA LEU A 75 -21.39 -9.39 -10.77
C LEU A 75 -22.36 -10.32 -11.49
N THR A 76 -22.97 -9.86 -12.59
CA THR A 76 -24.01 -10.62 -13.30
C THR A 76 -23.51 -11.30 -14.55
N ALA A 77 -22.49 -10.75 -15.23
CA ALA A 77 -21.91 -11.36 -16.42
C ALA A 77 -20.43 -11.03 -16.60
N VAL A 78 -19.73 -11.95 -17.30
CA VAL A 78 -18.32 -11.80 -17.69
C VAL A 78 -18.13 -12.33 -19.11
N GLU A 79 -17.81 -11.45 -20.05
CA GLU A 79 -17.70 -11.78 -21.48
C GLU A 79 -16.38 -11.28 -22.07
N ILE A 80 -15.78 -11.99 -23.03
CA ILE A 80 -14.58 -11.49 -23.73
C ILE A 80 -15.01 -10.72 -24.99
N GLU A 81 -14.66 -9.44 -25.05
CA GLU A 81 -14.85 -8.63 -26.26
C GLU A 81 -13.93 -9.13 -27.39
N HIS A 82 -14.52 -9.51 -28.53
CA HIS A 82 -13.77 -10.00 -29.69
C HIS A 82 -12.75 -8.99 -30.23
N SER A 83 -13.11 -7.70 -30.25
CA SER A 83 -12.25 -6.66 -30.84
C SER A 83 -11.08 -6.24 -29.95
N SER A 84 -11.23 -6.34 -28.63
CA SER A 84 -10.26 -5.82 -27.67
C SER A 84 -9.49 -6.91 -26.91
N THR A 85 -9.97 -8.16 -26.96
CA THR A 85 -9.57 -9.30 -26.13
C THR A 85 -9.61 -9.02 -24.62
N ARG A 86 -10.32 -7.96 -24.19
CA ARG A 86 -10.57 -7.66 -22.78
C ARG A 86 -11.83 -8.37 -22.31
N ALA A 87 -11.87 -8.73 -21.03
CA ALA A 87 -13.12 -9.14 -20.43
C ALA A 87 -13.94 -7.91 -20.08
N MET A 88 -15.22 -7.92 -20.43
CA MET A 88 -16.24 -7.02 -19.96
C MET A 88 -16.92 -7.64 -18.73
N LEU A 89 -16.93 -6.90 -17.64
CA LEU A 89 -17.64 -7.24 -16.41
C LEU A 89 -18.92 -6.39 -16.38
N THR A 90 -20.06 -7.04 -16.24
CA THR A 90 -21.35 -6.38 -16.03
C THR A 90 -21.75 -6.57 -14.58
N LEU A 91 -21.97 -5.46 -13.88
CA LEU A 91 -22.35 -5.45 -12.48
C LEU A 91 -23.67 -4.73 -12.31
N THR A 92 -24.57 -5.28 -11.51
CA THR A 92 -25.73 -4.53 -11.02
C THR A 92 -25.31 -3.76 -9.77
N VAL A 93 -25.43 -2.44 -9.83
CA VAL A 93 -25.07 -1.50 -8.75
C VAL A 93 -26.30 -0.69 -8.35
N PRO A 94 -26.47 -0.36 -7.06
CA PRO A 94 -27.54 0.53 -6.63
C PRO A 94 -27.20 1.96 -7.05
N ARG A 95 -28.07 2.59 -7.84
CA ARG A 95 -27.95 3.99 -8.24
C ARG A 95 -29.25 4.71 -7.98
N ASP A 96 -29.21 5.71 -7.10
CA ASP A 96 -30.39 6.47 -6.69
C ASP A 96 -31.52 5.59 -6.11
N GLY A 97 -31.17 4.45 -5.51
CA GLY A 97 -32.11 3.49 -4.93
C GLY A 97 -32.61 2.41 -5.89
N GLU A 98 -32.30 2.51 -7.19
CA GLU A 98 -32.71 1.55 -8.21
C GLU A 98 -31.50 0.70 -8.69
N PRO A 99 -31.70 -0.56 -9.07
CA PRO A 99 -30.66 -1.37 -9.68
C PRO A 99 -30.32 -0.83 -11.07
N ALA A 100 -29.04 -0.54 -11.30
CA ALA A 100 -28.52 -0.10 -12.59
C ALA A 100 -27.34 -0.97 -13.00
N ASP A 101 -27.24 -1.27 -14.29
CA ASP A 101 -26.09 -2.01 -14.81
C ASP A 101 -24.91 -1.08 -15.07
N GLU A 102 -23.76 -1.43 -14.51
CA GLU A 102 -22.47 -0.78 -14.71
C GLU A 102 -21.53 -1.75 -15.41
N MET A 103 -20.96 -1.32 -16.53
CA MET A 103 -20.03 -2.12 -17.34
C MET A 103 -18.59 -1.61 -17.16
N ILE A 104 -17.66 -2.52 -16.91
CA ILE A 104 -16.23 -2.21 -16.78
C ILE A 104 -15.36 -3.26 -17.45
N ARG A 105 -14.30 -2.82 -18.14
CA ARG A 105 -13.38 -3.73 -18.85
C ARG A 105 -12.18 -4.07 -17.98
N THR A 106 -11.61 -5.25 -18.15
CA THR A 106 -10.31 -5.62 -17.59
C THR A 106 -9.16 -5.16 -18.49
N ASP A 107 -7.92 -5.39 -18.04
CA ASP A 107 -6.78 -5.51 -18.94
C ASP A 107 -7.00 -6.63 -19.98
N ARG A 108 -6.21 -6.62 -21.07
CA ARG A 108 -6.35 -7.64 -22.12
C ARG A 108 -6.07 -9.04 -21.55
N THR A 109 -6.91 -10.01 -21.92
CA THR A 109 -6.86 -11.39 -21.41
C THR A 109 -5.80 -12.26 -22.10
N ASP A 110 -5.18 -11.79 -23.17
CA ASP A 110 -3.97 -12.39 -23.73
C ASP A 110 -2.75 -12.20 -22.80
N GLY A 111 -2.78 -11.18 -21.93
CA GLY A 111 -1.81 -10.97 -20.87
C GLY A 111 -2.16 -11.74 -19.57
N PRO A 112 -1.15 -12.11 -18.76
CA PRO A 112 -1.36 -12.89 -17.53
C PRO A 112 -2.27 -12.17 -16.52
N THR A 113 -2.16 -10.84 -16.42
CA THR A 113 -2.97 -10.03 -15.49
C THR A 113 -4.46 -10.06 -15.83
N GLY A 114 -4.80 -9.72 -17.08
CA GLY A 114 -6.18 -9.71 -17.53
C GLY A 114 -6.78 -11.11 -17.52
N ARG A 115 -5.99 -12.14 -17.85
CA ARG A 115 -6.39 -13.54 -17.75
C ARG A 115 -6.74 -13.93 -16.32
N ALA A 116 -5.88 -13.63 -15.36
CA ALA A 116 -6.12 -13.96 -13.95
C ALA A 116 -7.35 -13.27 -13.38
N LEU A 117 -7.57 -11.99 -13.73
CA LEU A 117 -8.75 -11.24 -13.31
C LEU A 117 -10.02 -11.81 -13.95
N TRP A 118 -9.99 -12.14 -15.25
CA TRP A 118 -11.11 -12.76 -15.95
C TRP A 118 -11.50 -14.12 -15.34
N GLU A 119 -10.53 -15.01 -15.10
CA GLU A 119 -10.82 -16.31 -14.48
C GLU A 119 -11.37 -16.16 -13.06
N THR A 120 -10.88 -15.17 -12.32
CA THR A 120 -11.42 -14.85 -10.99
C THR A 120 -12.85 -14.36 -11.10
N ALA A 121 -13.11 -13.38 -11.96
CA ALA A 121 -14.45 -12.83 -12.15
C ALA A 121 -15.46 -13.88 -12.61
N LYS A 122 -15.09 -14.81 -13.49
CA LYS A 122 -15.97 -15.91 -13.93
C LYS A 122 -16.50 -16.77 -12.77
N ARG A 123 -15.69 -16.96 -11.72
CA ARG A 123 -16.09 -17.72 -10.53
C ARG A 123 -16.97 -16.92 -9.56
N LEU A 124 -17.06 -15.61 -9.75
CA LEU A 124 -17.77 -14.68 -8.87
C LEU A 124 -19.08 -14.17 -9.46
N ILE A 125 -19.57 -14.78 -10.55
CA ILE A 125 -20.89 -14.45 -11.10
C ILE A 125 -21.95 -14.81 -10.04
N GLY A 126 -22.85 -13.88 -9.74
CA GLY A 126 -23.83 -13.98 -8.66
C GLY A 126 -23.30 -13.56 -7.28
N HIS A 127 -22.03 -13.19 -7.16
CA HIS A 127 -21.47 -12.67 -5.92
C HIS A 127 -21.52 -11.15 -5.87
N ARG A 128 -21.62 -10.63 -4.66
CA ARG A 128 -21.35 -9.22 -4.36
C ARG A 128 -19.84 -9.03 -4.37
N VAL A 129 -19.37 -8.05 -5.11
CA VAL A 129 -17.94 -7.82 -5.33
C VAL A 129 -17.58 -6.35 -5.18
N ALA A 130 -16.38 -6.07 -4.65
CA ALA A 130 -15.74 -4.77 -4.73
C ALA A 130 -14.80 -4.73 -5.93
N VAL A 131 -15.01 -3.78 -6.85
CA VAL A 131 -14.20 -3.60 -8.04
C VAL A 131 -13.32 -2.36 -7.90
N TYR A 132 -12.01 -2.56 -8.06
CA TYR A 132 -11.01 -1.48 -8.09
C TYR A 132 -10.88 -0.97 -9.52
N LYS A 133 -11.49 0.18 -9.78
CA LYS A 133 -11.55 0.86 -11.07
C LYS A 133 -10.45 1.91 -11.20
N HIS A 134 -9.58 1.74 -12.19
CA HIS A 134 -8.63 2.75 -12.61
C HIS A 134 -9.08 3.42 -13.91
N MET A 135 -8.90 4.74 -14.03
CA MET A 135 -9.18 5.48 -15.26
C MET A 135 -7.90 5.55 -16.09
N GLU A 136 -7.80 4.75 -17.14
CA GLU A 136 -6.65 4.77 -18.04
C GLU A 136 -6.84 5.83 -19.13
N THR A 137 -5.79 6.61 -19.36
CA THR A 137 -5.66 7.49 -20.53
C THR A 137 -4.84 6.79 -21.61
N ARG A 138 -5.33 6.80 -22.85
CA ARG A 138 -4.55 6.31 -23.99
C ARG A 138 -3.51 7.36 -24.43
N THR A 139 -2.78 7.06 -25.51
CA THR A 139 -1.89 8.01 -26.22
C THR A 139 -2.60 9.33 -26.54
N ASP A 140 -3.91 9.29 -26.76
CA ASP A 140 -4.79 10.45 -26.80
C ASP A 140 -5.35 10.73 -25.39
N PRO A 141 -4.96 11.85 -24.74
CA PRO A 141 -5.40 12.18 -23.38
C PRO A 141 -6.92 12.33 -23.22
N ASN A 142 -7.64 12.57 -24.32
CA ASN A 142 -9.10 12.74 -24.31
C ASN A 142 -9.85 11.40 -24.32
N LYS A 143 -9.17 10.30 -24.66
CA LYS A 143 -9.77 8.95 -24.64
C LYS A 143 -9.44 8.26 -23.32
N LYS A 144 -10.39 8.33 -22.39
CA LYS A 144 -10.33 7.65 -21.10
C LYS A 144 -11.22 6.42 -21.11
N TYR A 145 -10.74 5.31 -20.55
CA TYR A 145 -11.58 4.15 -20.33
C TYR A 145 -11.45 3.64 -18.90
N ARG A 146 -12.54 3.06 -18.40
CA ARG A 146 -12.64 2.46 -17.08
C ARG A 146 -12.03 1.06 -17.17
N CYS A 147 -11.01 0.80 -16.35
CA CYS A 147 -10.31 -0.48 -16.29
C CYS A 147 -10.43 -1.07 -14.88
N ALA A 148 -10.95 -2.28 -14.75
CA ALA A 148 -10.93 -3.05 -13.52
C ALA A 148 -9.52 -3.61 -13.32
N LYS A 149 -8.88 -3.20 -12.23
CA LYS A 149 -7.52 -3.63 -11.85
C LYS A 149 -7.53 -4.75 -10.82
N HIS A 150 -8.59 -4.84 -10.03
CA HIS A 150 -8.76 -5.90 -9.04
C HIS A 150 -10.24 -6.09 -8.71
N ILE A 151 -10.57 -7.30 -8.24
CA ILE A 151 -11.90 -7.67 -7.77
C ILE A 151 -11.74 -8.41 -6.44
N VAL A 152 -12.56 -8.05 -5.47
CA VAL A 152 -12.63 -8.72 -4.16
C VAL A 152 -14.03 -9.27 -3.99
N ASP A 153 -14.11 -10.56 -3.68
CA ASP A 153 -15.36 -11.23 -3.33
C ASP A 153 -15.83 -10.79 -1.94
N LEU A 154 -17.09 -10.35 -1.84
CA LEU A 154 -17.74 -9.95 -0.60
C LEU A 154 -18.82 -10.95 -0.17
N GLY A 155 -18.93 -12.09 -0.87
CA GLY A 155 -19.88 -13.16 -0.61
C GLY A 155 -21.01 -13.26 -1.65
N PRO A 156 -21.85 -14.29 -1.55
CA PRO A 156 -23.02 -14.47 -2.43
C PRO A 156 -23.98 -13.27 -2.33
N ALA A 157 -24.64 -12.91 -3.44
CA ALA A 157 -25.61 -11.82 -3.45
C ALA A 157 -26.86 -12.13 -2.61
N ASP A 158 -27.24 -13.41 -2.52
CA ASP A 158 -28.46 -13.87 -1.83
C ASP A 158 -28.33 -13.84 -0.29
N ASP A 159 -27.11 -13.78 0.24
CA ASP A 159 -26.83 -13.69 1.69
C ASP A 159 -26.92 -12.24 2.21
N ALA A 160 -27.22 -11.26 1.34
CA ALA A 160 -27.40 -9.87 1.72
C ALA A 160 -28.81 -9.64 2.32
N THR A 161 -29.02 -10.05 3.56
CA THR A 161 -30.10 -9.47 4.39
C THR A 161 -29.82 -7.98 4.57
N ASP A 162 -30.51 -7.14 3.79
CA ASP A 162 -30.94 -5.72 3.93
C ASP A 162 -30.11 -4.66 4.70
N ASP A 163 -28.96 -4.97 5.29
CA ASP A 163 -28.20 -4.03 6.10
C ASP A 163 -26.89 -3.60 5.42
N GLN A 164 -26.82 -2.29 5.19
CA GLN A 164 -25.62 -1.47 4.88
C GLN A 164 -25.25 -1.28 3.41
N PHE A 165 -26.14 -0.57 2.70
CA PHE A 165 -25.75 0.32 1.60
C PHE A 165 -25.17 1.63 2.17
N VAL A 166 -23.93 1.59 2.65
CA VAL A 166 -23.18 2.82 2.94
C VAL A 166 -22.15 2.99 1.83
N SER A 167 -22.28 4.05 1.04
CA SER A 167 -21.19 4.56 0.22
C SER A 167 -20.01 4.87 1.14
N ALA A 168 -19.04 3.97 1.24
CA ALA A 168 -17.92 4.11 2.16
C ALA A 168 -17.01 5.26 1.69
N PRO A 169 -16.76 6.30 2.52
CA PRO A 169 -15.58 7.14 2.36
C PRO A 169 -14.31 6.30 2.56
N PRO A 170 -13.13 6.73 2.06
CA PRO A 170 -11.91 5.91 2.11
C PRO A 170 -11.59 5.48 3.55
N ALA A 171 -11.67 4.18 3.79
CA ALA A 171 -11.43 3.59 5.10
C ALA A 171 -9.99 3.86 5.56
N ARG A 172 -9.85 4.59 6.67
CA ARG A 172 -8.65 4.51 7.51
C ARG A 172 -8.61 3.11 8.14
N PRO A 173 -7.43 2.47 8.26
CA PRO A 173 -7.32 1.18 8.94
C PRO A 173 -7.70 1.35 10.41
N ALA A 174 -8.70 0.57 10.86
CA ALA A 174 -9.07 0.47 12.26
C ALA A 174 -8.01 -0.34 13.04
N PRO A 175 -7.77 -0.02 14.32
CA PRO A 175 -6.81 -0.75 15.16
C PRO A 175 -7.33 -2.16 15.49
N THR A 176 -6.42 -3.12 15.49
CA THR A 176 -6.64 -4.53 15.84
C THR A 176 -7.08 -4.70 17.30
N PRO A 177 -8.01 -5.61 17.61
CA PRO A 177 -8.38 -5.93 18.99
C PRO A 177 -7.31 -6.84 19.63
N VAL A 178 -6.91 -6.48 20.85
CA VAL A 178 -6.01 -7.25 21.71
C VAL A 178 -6.76 -8.46 22.30
N PRO A 179 -6.18 -9.68 22.31
CA PRO A 179 -6.85 -10.84 22.88
C PRO A 179 -6.89 -10.78 24.42
N THR A 180 -8.09 -10.92 24.98
CA THR A 180 -8.35 -11.05 26.40
C THR A 180 -7.99 -12.47 26.86
N ARG A 181 -7.01 -12.61 27.76
CA ARG A 181 -6.63 -13.90 28.35
C ARG A 181 -7.20 -13.99 29.77
N SER A 182 -8.23 -14.80 29.96
CA SER A 182 -8.76 -15.20 31.26
C SER A 182 -7.97 -16.40 31.80
N GLY A 183 -7.43 -16.29 33.02
CA GLY A 183 -6.79 -17.38 33.76
C GLY A 183 -6.26 -16.93 35.13
N PRO A 184 -6.31 -17.77 36.19
CA PRO A 184 -6.51 -17.32 37.57
C PRO A 184 -5.21 -16.99 38.33
N ALA A 185 -5.33 -16.15 39.35
CA ALA A 185 -4.29 -15.81 40.32
C ALA A 185 -4.17 -16.86 41.44
N PRO A 186 -2.96 -17.01 42.01
CA PRO A 186 -2.86 -17.01 43.46
C PRO A 186 -1.90 -15.93 43.97
N ALA A 187 -2.15 -15.57 45.23
CA ALA A 187 -1.60 -14.44 45.97
C ALA A 187 -0.08 -14.52 46.23
N SER A 188 0.54 -13.34 46.32
CA SER A 188 1.34 -12.84 47.47
C SER A 188 2.47 -11.92 46.99
N GLN A 189 2.41 -10.66 47.43
CA GLN A 189 3.51 -9.67 47.39
C GLN A 189 4.60 -10.01 48.43
N PRO A 190 5.64 -9.18 48.70
CA PRO A 190 6.33 -8.14 47.92
C PRO A 190 7.87 -8.24 48.03
N VAL A 191 8.65 -7.80 47.02
CA VAL A 191 9.90 -7.03 47.28
C VAL A 191 10.17 -6.11 46.08
N ARG A 192 10.22 -4.80 46.31
CA ARG A 192 10.71 -3.80 45.35
C ARG A 192 12.24 -3.85 45.29
N PRO A 193 12.82 -3.73 44.08
CA PRO A 193 13.92 -2.81 43.90
C PRO A 193 13.50 -1.68 42.96
N ARG A 194 13.94 -0.49 43.35
CA ARG A 194 13.73 0.80 42.69
C ARG A 194 14.44 0.77 41.33
N ILE A 195 13.73 0.45 40.25
CA ILE A 195 14.21 0.62 38.88
C ILE A 195 13.98 2.09 38.50
N VAL A 196 15.08 2.75 38.15
CA VAL A 196 15.14 4.06 37.54
C VAL A 196 14.17 4.10 36.37
N SER A 197 13.14 4.93 36.45
CA SER A 197 12.28 5.25 35.32
C SER A 197 13.12 5.90 34.23
N GLN A 198 13.63 5.11 33.28
CA GLN A 198 13.95 5.63 31.97
C GLN A 198 12.62 6.11 31.38
N ARG A 199 12.38 7.42 31.45
CA ARG A 199 11.42 8.09 30.57
C ARG A 199 11.80 7.66 29.16
N SER A 200 10.95 6.86 28.52
CA SER A 200 10.88 6.83 27.07
C SER A 200 10.55 8.26 26.64
N GLN A 201 11.58 9.05 26.34
CA GLN A 201 11.44 10.31 25.62
C GLN A 201 10.97 9.95 24.22
N GLY A 202 9.67 9.70 24.09
CA GLY A 202 9.05 9.69 22.78
C GLY A 202 9.20 11.10 22.21
N ASN A 203 9.78 11.21 21.02
CA ASN A 203 9.96 12.51 20.38
C ASN A 203 8.58 13.12 20.16
N SER A 204 8.40 14.35 20.66
CA SER A 204 7.11 15.03 20.51
C SER A 204 6.82 15.26 19.03
N ILE A 205 5.56 15.51 18.68
CA ILE A 205 5.18 15.85 17.29
C ILE A 205 6.00 17.05 16.77
N ALA A 206 6.28 18.03 17.63
CA ALA A 206 7.07 19.21 17.29
C ALA A 206 8.55 18.86 17.03
N ASP A 207 9.12 17.97 17.84
CA ASP A 207 10.51 17.51 17.67
C ASP A 207 10.64 16.68 16.40
N ALA A 208 9.71 15.74 16.17
CA ALA A 208 9.64 14.92 14.97
C ALA A 208 9.52 15.77 13.70
N ARG A 209 8.65 16.79 13.70
CA ARG A 209 8.52 17.74 12.58
C ARG A 209 9.83 18.48 12.32
N SER A 210 10.48 18.98 13.38
CA SER A 210 11.76 19.70 13.27
C SER A 210 12.86 18.80 12.70
N GLU A 211 12.90 17.54 13.11
CA GLU A 211 13.88 16.57 12.61
C GLU A 211 13.64 16.19 11.16
N VAL A 212 12.38 16.01 10.74
CA VAL A 212 11.99 15.79 9.33
C VAL A 212 12.42 16.98 8.45
N LEU A 213 12.18 18.21 8.89
CA LEU A 213 12.62 19.41 8.16
C LEU A 213 14.14 19.48 8.03
N ALA A 214 14.87 19.16 9.10
CA ALA A 214 16.34 19.12 9.08
C ALA A 214 16.88 18.02 8.15
N VAL A 215 16.18 16.89 8.02
CA VAL A 215 16.56 15.85 7.05
C VAL A 215 16.28 16.30 5.61
N LEU A 216 15.14 16.93 5.34
CA LEU A 216 14.81 17.46 4.01
C LEU A 216 15.83 18.52 3.56
N GLU A 217 16.29 19.37 4.48
CA GLU A 217 17.36 20.34 4.22
C GLU A 217 18.69 19.65 3.87
N ARG A 218 19.12 18.67 4.67
CA ARG A 218 20.33 17.88 4.40
C ARG A 218 20.26 17.08 3.10
N ALA A 219 19.05 16.70 2.67
CA ALA A 219 18.81 16.03 1.40
C ALA A 219 18.89 16.97 0.17
N GLY A 220 19.12 18.27 0.38
CA GLY A 220 19.35 19.24 -0.70
C GLY A 220 18.07 19.92 -1.21
N HIS A 221 16.96 19.84 -0.47
CA HIS A 221 15.74 20.57 -0.82
C HIS A 221 15.86 22.04 -0.41
N ALA A 222 16.37 22.88 -1.31
CA ALA A 222 16.65 24.29 -1.02
C ALA A 222 15.39 25.16 -0.83
N ASP A 223 14.30 24.86 -1.55
CA ASP A 223 13.08 25.67 -1.51
C ASP A 223 12.31 25.49 -0.17
N PRO A 224 12.14 26.56 0.62
CA PRO A 224 11.40 26.48 1.89
C PRO A 224 9.93 26.11 1.70
N GLY A 225 9.29 26.55 0.61
CA GLY A 225 7.90 26.23 0.31
C GLY A 225 7.70 24.73 0.08
N TYR A 226 8.57 24.14 -0.74
CA TYR A 226 8.60 22.70 -0.98
C TYR A 226 8.92 21.89 0.27
N ARG A 227 9.92 22.30 1.07
CA ARG A 227 10.27 21.59 2.31
C ARG A 227 9.10 21.51 3.27
N GLU A 228 8.36 22.59 3.43
CA GLU A 228 7.17 22.63 4.28
C GLU A 228 6.06 21.73 3.73
N ALA A 229 5.79 21.78 2.42
CA ALA A 229 4.81 20.90 1.78
C ALA A 229 5.17 19.41 1.91
N ALA A 230 6.44 19.07 1.70
CA ALA A 230 6.95 17.71 1.85
C ALA A 230 6.89 17.25 3.32
N CYS A 231 7.26 18.12 4.26
CA CYS A 231 7.18 17.84 5.69
C CYS A 231 5.73 17.56 6.11
N ALA A 232 4.77 18.39 5.69
CA ALA A 232 3.35 18.17 5.97
C ALA A 232 2.87 16.82 5.43
N GLY A 233 3.20 16.50 4.17
CA GLY A 233 2.85 15.21 3.58
C GLY A 233 3.49 14.01 4.28
N ILE A 234 4.72 14.15 4.80
CA ILE A 234 5.39 13.09 5.58
C ILE A 234 4.73 12.95 6.95
N MET A 235 4.48 14.06 7.65
CA MET A 235 3.88 14.08 8.99
C MET A 235 2.42 13.59 9.01
N ASP A 236 1.69 13.67 7.89
CA ASP A 236 0.38 13.01 7.72
C ASP A 236 0.43 11.48 7.92
N ARG A 237 1.63 10.88 7.88
CA ARG A 237 1.87 9.45 8.12
C ARG A 237 2.42 9.17 9.52
N ALA A 238 2.48 10.16 10.40
CA ALA A 238 2.95 9.97 11.77
C ALA A 238 1.97 9.08 12.55
N ALA A 239 2.50 8.02 13.15
CA ALA A 239 1.81 7.24 14.15
C ALA A 239 2.09 7.90 15.51
N VAL A 240 1.03 8.29 16.21
CA VAL A 240 1.12 9.02 17.48
C VAL A 240 0.55 8.18 18.60
N ASP A 241 1.29 8.08 19.72
CA ASP A 241 0.80 7.57 21.00
C ASP A 241 0.84 8.71 22.03
N GLY A 242 -0.34 9.23 22.37
CA GLY A 242 -0.49 10.46 23.15
C GLY A 242 0.12 11.68 22.43
N ALA A 243 1.24 12.17 22.94
CA ALA A 243 1.98 13.31 22.36
C ALA A 243 3.27 12.88 21.63
N ALA A 244 3.58 11.58 21.61
CA ALA A 244 4.82 11.04 21.07
C ALA A 244 4.61 10.40 19.69
N VAL A 245 5.56 10.63 18.77
CA VAL A 245 5.59 9.96 17.47
C VAL A 245 6.33 8.63 17.63
N THR A 246 5.66 7.52 17.30
CA THR A 246 6.19 6.16 17.50
C THR A 246 6.91 5.60 16.27
N ASN A 247 6.72 6.18 15.09
CA ASN A 247 7.30 5.73 13.82
C ASN A 247 8.31 6.71 13.20
N LEU A 248 9.04 7.46 14.03
CA LEU A 248 9.95 8.51 13.58
C LEU A 248 10.97 8.04 12.54
N ASP A 249 11.59 6.87 12.72
CA ASP A 249 12.57 6.34 11.76
C ASP A 249 11.99 6.19 10.35
N THR A 250 10.71 5.83 10.25
CA THR A 250 10.00 5.74 8.96
C THR A 250 9.82 7.12 8.34
N LEU A 251 9.47 8.14 9.14
CA LEU A 251 9.33 9.52 8.67
C LEU A 251 10.67 10.09 8.19
N LEU A 252 11.76 9.82 8.91
CA LEU A 252 13.10 10.25 8.53
C LEU A 252 13.60 9.51 7.27
N HIS A 253 13.21 8.26 7.08
CA HIS A 253 13.49 7.54 5.84
C HIS A 253 12.75 8.19 4.66
N LEU A 254 11.46 8.46 4.80
CA LEU A 254 10.67 9.15 3.78
C LEU A 254 11.25 10.52 3.43
N ALA A 255 11.71 11.28 4.42
CA ALA A 255 12.37 12.56 4.22
C ALA A 255 13.66 12.43 3.37
N ARG A 256 14.47 11.40 3.61
CA ARG A 256 15.69 11.15 2.80
C ARG A 256 15.39 10.73 1.37
N THR A 257 14.29 10.01 1.16
CA THR A 257 13.88 9.52 -0.16
C THR A 257 12.88 10.44 -0.85
N THR A 258 12.64 11.64 -0.31
CA THR A 258 11.70 12.61 -0.88
C THR A 258 12.22 13.08 -2.24
N PRO A 259 11.39 13.08 -3.29
CA PRO A 259 11.84 13.43 -4.63
C PRO A 259 12.23 14.92 -4.72
N PRO A 260 13.08 15.33 -5.67
CA PRO A 260 13.39 16.74 -5.92
C PRO A 260 12.14 17.56 -6.30
N ALA A 261 12.11 18.84 -5.94
CA ALA A 261 10.97 19.75 -6.15
C ALA A 261 10.57 19.90 -7.63
N ASP A 262 11.57 19.86 -8.53
CA ASP A 262 11.43 19.98 -9.98
C ASP A 262 11.03 18.67 -10.67
N SER A 263 10.97 17.56 -9.94
CA SER A 263 10.44 16.31 -10.46
C SER A 263 8.91 16.36 -10.57
N ALA A 264 8.31 15.49 -11.40
CA ALA A 264 6.86 15.38 -11.49
C ALA A 264 6.23 15.02 -10.13
N ALA A 265 6.88 14.14 -9.36
CA ALA A 265 6.44 13.77 -8.02
C ALA A 265 6.56 14.93 -7.02
N GLY A 266 7.66 15.70 -7.09
CA GLY A 266 7.83 16.91 -6.27
C GLY A 266 6.76 17.96 -6.54
N ARG A 267 6.45 18.21 -7.82
CA ARG A 267 5.34 19.12 -8.20
C ARG A 267 3.99 18.65 -7.63
N MET A 268 3.70 17.36 -7.63
CA MET A 268 2.48 16.83 -7.02
C MET A 268 2.45 17.03 -5.50
N ILE A 269 3.59 16.88 -4.81
CA ILE A 269 3.71 17.17 -3.37
C ILE A 269 3.43 18.65 -3.11
N SER A 270 4.03 19.57 -3.88
CA SER A 270 3.77 21.01 -3.76
C SER A 270 2.30 21.37 -4.02
N GLN A 271 1.68 20.79 -5.05
CA GLN A 271 0.28 21.07 -5.36
C GLN A 271 -0.68 20.56 -4.26
N ARG A 272 -0.38 19.39 -3.69
CA ARG A 272 -1.26 18.76 -2.70
C ARG A 272 -1.13 19.38 -1.32
N TYR A 273 0.09 19.74 -0.91
CA TYR A 273 0.38 20.17 0.47
C TYR A 273 0.83 21.63 0.58
N GLY A 274 1.18 22.31 -0.52
CA GLY A 274 1.61 23.70 -0.51
C GLY A 274 0.54 24.69 -0.03
N HIS A 275 -0.74 24.36 -0.21
CA HIS A 275 -1.87 25.18 0.25
C HIS A 275 -2.24 25.00 1.73
N GLN A 276 -1.67 24.01 2.44
CA GLN A 276 -1.99 23.81 3.86
C GLN A 276 -1.46 24.93 4.76
N ARG A 277 -0.43 25.66 4.31
CA ARG A 277 0.15 26.79 5.05
C ARG A 277 -0.84 27.96 5.19
N GLU A 278 -1.72 28.17 4.21
CA GLU A 278 -2.77 29.20 4.25
C GLU A 278 -3.91 28.84 5.20
N ARG A 279 -4.16 27.55 5.44
CA ARG A 279 -5.22 27.05 6.32
C ARG A 279 -4.85 26.98 7.80
N MET A 280 -3.55 26.97 8.14
CA MET A 280 -3.08 26.94 9.53
C MET A 280 -2.69 28.33 10.07
N SER A 281 -2.70 29.35 9.21
CA SER A 281 -2.36 30.75 9.56
C SER A 281 -3.60 31.67 9.63
N ALA A 282 -4.80 31.13 9.44
CA ALA A 282 -6.10 31.79 9.56
C ALA A 282 -6.88 31.15 10.72
#